data_AF-A0AAE3YG54-F1
#
_entry.id   AF-A0AAE3YG54-F1
#
_cell.length_a   1.000
_cell.length_b   1.000
_cell.length_c   1.000
_cell.angle_alpha   90.00
_cell.angle_beta   90.00
_cell.angle_gamma   90.00
#
_symmetry.space_group_name_H-M   'P 1'
#
loop_
_entity.id
_entity.type
_entity.pdbx_description
1 polymer ?
#
loop_
_entity_poly.entity_id
_entity_poly.type
_entity_poly.pdbx_seq_one_letter_code
_entity_poly.pdbx_strand_id
1 'polypeptide(L)'
;MELLDLGALDLPMLDEDDVPRLGNYTRPHTLAWAKTVSEADALIILTPEYNASFTAPLKNAIDTLFAEWNEKPIGVIGYGWGGGARATAALSPVLKNVQADERGVVHVHFNKDIDPAGEVLSDELAGKVQELAAKLV
;
A
#
# COMPACT_ATOMS: atom_id res chain seq x y z
N MET A 1 -12.41 -8.86 -4.10
CA MET A 1 -11.77 -7.75 -3.37
C MET A 1 -11.76 -8.09 -1.90
N GLU A 2 -10.60 -8.04 -1.29
CA GLU A 2 -10.37 -8.33 0.13
C GLU A 2 -9.72 -7.10 0.76
N LEU A 3 -10.08 -6.78 2.01
CA LEU A 3 -9.45 -5.70 2.76
C LEU A 3 -8.35 -6.27 3.64
N LEU A 4 -7.11 -5.84 3.39
CA LEU A 4 -5.95 -6.19 4.20
C LEU A 4 -5.67 -5.04 5.17
N ASP A 5 -6.11 -5.19 6.42
CA ASP A 5 -5.83 -4.23 7.49
C ASP A 5 -4.48 -4.56 8.14
N LEU A 6 -3.49 -3.68 7.94
CA LEU A 6 -2.15 -3.86 8.50
C LEU A 6 -2.14 -3.94 10.04
N GLY A 7 -3.10 -3.30 10.72
CA GLY A 7 -3.25 -3.39 12.17
C GLY A 7 -3.78 -4.75 12.62
N ALA A 8 -4.64 -5.38 11.81
CA ALA A 8 -5.16 -6.72 12.07
C ALA A 8 -4.18 -7.83 11.66
N LEU A 9 -3.33 -7.57 10.66
CA LEU A 9 -2.23 -8.47 10.28
C LEU A 9 -1.17 -8.57 11.39
N ASP A 10 -1.03 -7.53 12.22
CA ASP A 10 -0.13 -7.45 13.38
C ASP A 10 1.28 -7.97 13.07
N LEU A 11 1.82 -7.57 11.91
CA LEU A 11 3.15 -7.97 11.49
C LEU A 11 4.17 -7.42 12.50
N PRO A 12 5.01 -8.27 13.11
CA PRO A 12 6.12 -7.77 13.90
C PRO A 12 7.05 -6.94 13.02
N MET A 13 7.81 -6.04 13.64
CA MET A 13 8.92 -5.40 12.93
C MET A 13 9.82 -6.49 12.34
N LEU A 14 10.23 -6.31 11.08
CA LEU A 14 11.03 -7.28 10.32
C LEU A 14 12.09 -7.97 11.20
N ASP A 15 11.90 -9.28 11.39
CA ASP A 15 12.64 -10.14 12.33
C ASP A 15 13.15 -11.43 11.67
N GLU A 16 13.19 -11.48 10.33
CA GLU A 16 13.87 -12.53 9.58
C GLU A 16 15.40 -12.43 9.76
N ASP A 17 16.08 -13.57 9.73
CA ASP A 17 17.54 -13.63 9.91
C ASP A 17 18.29 -13.19 8.65
N ASP A 18 17.65 -13.29 7.48
CA ASP A 18 18.22 -12.96 6.17
C ASP A 18 17.50 -11.76 5.54
N VAL A 19 18.11 -11.16 4.52
CA VAL A 19 17.51 -10.04 3.80
C VAL A 19 16.36 -10.52 2.89
N PRO A 20 15.21 -9.81 2.86
CA PRO A 20 14.02 -10.23 2.12
C PRO A 20 14.25 -10.53 0.64
N ARG A 21 15.24 -9.88 0.02
CA ARG A 21 15.62 -10.08 -1.39
C ARG A 21 16.05 -11.51 -1.72
N LEU A 22 16.54 -12.28 -0.75
CA LEU A 22 16.91 -13.68 -0.95
C LEU A 22 15.72 -14.64 -0.90
N GLY A 23 14.57 -14.21 -0.38
CA GLY A 23 13.36 -15.05 -0.29
C GLY A 23 13.47 -16.21 0.71
N ASN A 24 14.51 -16.24 1.54
CA ASN A 24 14.75 -17.28 2.55
C ASN A 24 13.90 -17.07 3.82
N TYR A 25 12.59 -16.92 3.67
CA TYR A 25 11.68 -16.67 4.79
C TYR A 25 11.54 -17.89 5.69
N THR A 26 11.62 -17.67 7.00
CA THR A 26 11.54 -18.75 7.99
C THR A 26 10.44 -18.51 9.01
N ARG A 27 10.02 -17.27 9.21
CA ARG A 27 9.02 -16.93 10.20
C ARG A 27 7.62 -17.25 9.68
N PRO A 28 6.73 -17.86 10.49
CA PRO A 28 5.37 -18.16 10.07
C PRO A 28 4.56 -16.93 9.61
N HIS A 29 4.72 -15.78 10.26
CA HIS A 29 4.03 -14.55 9.86
C HIS A 29 4.53 -14.01 8.52
N THR A 30 5.83 -14.08 8.24
CA THR A 30 6.41 -13.69 6.95
C THR A 30 5.89 -14.60 5.84
N LEU A 31 5.88 -15.92 6.06
CA LEU A 31 5.37 -16.87 5.07
C LEU A 31 3.87 -16.67 4.80
N ALA A 32 3.07 -16.40 5.83
CA ALA A 32 1.67 -16.07 5.68
C ALA A 32 1.48 -14.78 4.87
N TRP A 33 2.27 -13.75 5.16
CA TRP A 33 2.22 -12.49 4.42
C TRP A 33 2.67 -12.64 2.97
N ALA A 34 3.76 -13.37 2.72
CA ALA A 34 4.25 -13.70 1.39
C ALA A 34 3.17 -14.39 0.54
N LYS A 35 2.46 -15.36 1.14
CA LYS A 35 1.34 -16.06 0.50
C LYS A 35 0.22 -15.08 0.13
N THR A 36 -0.21 -14.23 1.06
CA THR A 36 -1.27 -13.24 0.82
C THR A 36 -0.93 -12.31 -0.34
N VAL A 37 0.29 -11.75 -0.37
CA VAL A 37 0.72 -10.84 -1.46
C VAL A 37 0.87 -11.59 -2.78
N SER A 38 1.38 -12.82 -2.76
CA SER A 38 1.54 -13.66 -3.96
C SER A 38 0.20 -13.97 -4.62
N GLU A 39 -0.82 -14.34 -3.83
CA GLU A 39 -2.15 -14.74 -4.31
C GLU A 39 -2.99 -13.57 -4.85
N ALA A 40 -2.66 -12.33 -4.49
CA ALA A 40 -3.36 -11.15 -5.00
C ALA A 40 -2.97 -10.86 -6.46
N ASP A 41 -3.92 -10.84 -7.39
CA ASP A 41 -3.63 -10.47 -8.80
C ASP A 41 -3.18 -9.00 -8.93
N ALA A 42 -3.68 -8.13 -8.05
CA ALA A 42 -3.34 -6.71 -7.96
C ALA A 42 -3.64 -6.18 -6.55
N LEU A 43 -3.06 -5.02 -6.21
CA LEU A 43 -3.26 -4.37 -4.91
C LEU A 43 -3.59 -2.88 -5.07
N ILE A 44 -4.43 -2.37 -4.16
CA ILE A 44 -4.57 -0.93 -3.93
C ILE A 44 -4.00 -0.64 -2.54
N ILE A 45 -2.93 0.17 -2.48
CA ILE A 45 -2.36 0.63 -1.22
C ILE A 45 -3.07 1.92 -0.82
N LEU A 46 -3.74 1.90 0.32
CA LEU A 46 -4.30 3.09 0.96
C LEU A 46 -3.35 3.54 2.09
N THR A 47 -2.85 4.77 2.03
CA THR A 47 -1.94 5.30 3.07
C THR A 47 -2.31 6.73 3.48
N PRO A 48 -2.38 7.02 4.80
CA PRO A 48 -2.37 8.40 5.25
C PRO A 48 -0.98 9.02 5.03
N GLU A 49 -0.93 10.34 5.07
CA GLU A 49 0.32 11.08 5.20
C GLU A 49 0.60 11.46 6.65
N TYR A 50 1.64 10.85 7.22
CA TYR A 50 2.16 11.17 8.54
C TYR A 50 3.58 11.71 8.42
N ASN A 51 3.82 12.89 8.99
CA ASN A 51 5.13 13.53 9.04
C ASN A 51 5.83 13.60 7.66
N ALA A 52 5.08 13.99 6.63
CA ALA A 52 5.57 14.10 5.24
C ALA A 52 5.94 12.77 4.55
N SER A 53 5.44 11.64 5.04
CA SER A 53 5.68 10.32 4.45
C SER A 53 4.49 9.38 4.63
N PHE A 54 4.60 8.17 4.08
CA PHE A 54 3.71 7.05 4.34
C PHE A 54 4.06 6.38 5.70
N THR A 55 3.22 5.44 6.14
CA THR A 55 3.28 4.93 7.52
C THR A 55 4.37 3.89 7.75
N ALA A 56 4.87 3.80 8.98
CA ALA A 56 5.85 2.78 9.37
C ALA A 56 5.32 1.33 9.22
N PRO A 57 4.06 1.01 9.59
CA PRO A 57 3.49 -0.31 9.31
C PRO A 57 3.48 -0.66 7.82
N LEU A 58 3.14 0.29 6.94
CA LEU A 58 3.18 0.05 5.50
C LEU A 58 4.62 -0.21 5.01
N LYS A 59 5.60 0.56 5.52
CA LYS A 59 7.01 0.30 5.21
C LYS A 59 7.44 -1.08 5.65
N ASN A 60 7.08 -1.48 6.87
CA ASN A 60 7.41 -2.79 7.41
C ASN A 60 6.78 -3.92 6.58
N ALA A 61 5.52 -3.79 6.20
CA ALA A 61 4.83 -4.78 5.37
C ALA A 61 5.51 -4.95 4.00
N ILE A 62 5.96 -3.86 3.36
CA ILE A 62 6.69 -3.93 2.09
C ILE A 62 8.09 -4.51 2.31
N ASP A 63 8.81 -4.02 3.31
CA ASP A 63 10.19 -4.43 3.63
C ASP A 63 10.29 -5.88 4.05
N THR A 64 9.21 -6.51 4.53
CA THR A 64 9.22 -7.91 4.95
C THR A 64 9.39 -8.87 3.77
N LEU A 65 9.08 -8.42 2.55
CA LEU A 65 9.04 -9.24 1.34
C LEU A 65 9.87 -8.60 0.22
N PHE A 66 10.07 -9.31 -0.89
CA PHE A 66 10.70 -8.73 -2.07
C PHE A 66 10.10 -9.25 -3.38
N ALA A 67 10.27 -10.55 -3.65
CA ALA A 67 9.93 -11.13 -4.96
C ALA A 67 8.41 -11.10 -5.24
N GLU A 68 7.59 -11.09 -4.19
CA GLU A 68 6.14 -11.04 -4.23
C GLU A 68 5.60 -9.74 -4.84
N TRP A 69 6.39 -8.66 -4.78
CA TRP A 69 6.04 -7.36 -5.34
C TRP A 69 6.41 -7.23 -6.81
N ASN A 70 7.32 -8.08 -7.32
CA ASN A 70 7.82 -7.97 -8.69
C ASN A 70 6.69 -8.04 -9.71
N GLU A 71 6.59 -7.04 -10.58
CA GLU A 71 5.56 -6.90 -11.62
C GLU A 71 4.12 -6.89 -11.07
N LYS A 72 3.94 -6.82 -9.74
CA LYS A 72 2.61 -6.77 -9.12
C LYS A 72 1.93 -5.45 -9.51
N PRO A 73 0.74 -5.48 -10.11
CA PRO A 73 -0.03 -4.28 -10.39
C PRO A 73 -0.44 -3.59 -9.08
N ILE A 74 -0.01 -2.35 -8.89
CA ILE A 74 -0.32 -1.56 -7.69
C ILE A 74 -0.94 -0.21 -8.06
N GLY A 75 -2.10 0.06 -7.47
CA GLY A 75 -2.67 1.41 -7.39
C GLY A 75 -2.39 2.01 -6.00
N VAL A 76 -2.22 3.32 -5.91
CA VAL A 76 -1.97 4.00 -4.64
C VAL A 76 -3.04 5.05 -4.37
N ILE A 77 -3.57 5.08 -3.15
CA ILE A 77 -4.45 6.13 -2.66
C ILE A 77 -3.78 6.77 -1.45
N GLY A 78 -3.33 8.01 -1.62
CA GLY A 78 -2.85 8.84 -0.53
C GLY A 78 -3.98 9.67 0.04
N TYR A 79 -4.05 9.84 1.36
CA TYR A 79 -5.02 10.74 1.97
C TYR A 79 -4.45 11.60 3.10
N GLY A 80 -5.07 12.76 3.30
CA GLY A 80 -4.66 13.73 4.31
C GLY A 80 -5.13 15.15 3.97
N TRP A 81 -4.78 16.13 4.80
CA TRP A 81 -5.06 17.55 4.49
C TRP A 81 -4.38 18.02 3.19
N GLY A 82 -3.22 17.44 2.85
CA GLY A 82 -2.52 17.66 1.59
C GLY A 82 -2.78 16.61 0.51
N GLY A 83 -3.86 15.82 0.63
CA GLY A 83 -4.18 14.77 -0.35
C GLY A 83 -3.24 13.56 -0.32
N GLY A 84 -2.41 13.43 0.72
CA GLY A 84 -1.39 12.39 0.83
C GLY A 84 -0.23 12.50 -0.17
N ALA A 85 -0.07 13.65 -0.84
CA ALA A 85 0.88 13.78 -1.95
C ALA A 85 2.33 13.49 -1.58
N ARG A 86 2.77 13.81 -0.36
CA ARG A 86 4.15 13.52 0.07
C ARG A 86 4.29 12.06 0.48
N ALA A 87 3.24 11.46 1.03
CA ALA A 87 3.24 10.03 1.33
C ALA A 87 3.40 9.18 0.08
N THR A 88 2.62 9.44 -0.98
CA THR A 88 2.73 8.66 -2.22
C THR A 88 4.05 8.94 -2.94
N ALA A 89 4.54 10.19 -2.93
CA ALA A 89 5.84 10.53 -3.49
C ALA A 89 6.99 9.81 -2.77
N ALA A 90 6.91 9.67 -1.44
CA ALA A 90 7.88 8.92 -0.65
C ALA A 90 7.75 7.40 -0.84
N LEU A 91 6.54 6.88 -1.10
CA LEU A 91 6.28 5.46 -1.33
C LEU A 91 6.76 4.98 -2.71
N SER A 92 6.59 5.78 -3.76
CA SER A 92 6.95 5.41 -5.14
C SER A 92 8.38 4.86 -5.31
N PRO A 93 9.45 5.47 -4.77
CA PRO A 93 10.79 4.88 -4.88
C PRO A 93 10.93 3.52 -4.18
N VAL A 94 10.14 3.25 -3.14
CA VAL A 94 10.11 1.93 -2.47
C VAL A 94 9.47 0.89 -3.37
N LEU A 95 8.29 1.19 -3.93
CA LEU A 95 7.60 0.31 -4.89
C LEU A 95 8.46 0.01 -6.11
N LYS A 96 9.14 1.04 -6.65
CA LYS A 96 10.10 0.88 -7.75
C LYS A 96 11.27 -0.03 -7.38
N ASN A 97 11.79 0.06 -6.15
CA ASN A 97 12.92 -0.76 -5.70
C ASN A 97 12.55 -2.25 -5.55
N VAL A 98 11.32 -2.55 -5.14
CA VAL A 98 10.76 -3.91 -5.13
C VAL A 98 10.12 -4.32 -6.46
N GLN A 99 10.39 -3.55 -7.52
CA GLN A 99 10.01 -3.85 -8.91
C GLN A 99 8.50 -4.00 -9.14
N ALA A 100 7.67 -3.34 -8.32
CA ALA A 100 6.23 -3.32 -8.54
C ALA A 100 5.83 -2.49 -9.78
N ASP A 101 4.70 -2.84 -10.37
CA ASP A 101 4.09 -2.13 -11.51
C ASP A 101 3.07 -1.10 -10.98
N GLU A 102 3.55 0.10 -10.63
CA GLU A 102 2.71 1.20 -10.13
C GLU A 102 1.87 1.82 -11.28
N ARG A 103 0.56 1.60 -11.28
CA ARG A 103 -0.35 1.96 -12.40
C ARG A 103 -1.16 3.23 -12.19
N GLY A 104 -1.09 3.85 -11.03
CA GLY A 104 -1.75 5.13 -10.79
C GLY A 104 -1.83 5.53 -9.33
N VAL A 105 -2.08 6.82 -9.11
CA VAL A 105 -2.20 7.44 -7.79
C VAL A 105 -3.47 8.29 -7.73
N VAL A 106 -4.21 8.19 -6.63
CA VAL A 106 -5.33 9.08 -6.28
C VAL A 106 -5.01 9.82 -4.99
N HIS A 107 -5.24 11.14 -4.98
CA HIS A 107 -5.03 12.00 -3.82
C HIS A 107 -6.37 12.41 -3.21
N VAL A 108 -6.59 12.05 -1.95
CA VAL A 108 -7.86 12.24 -1.25
C VAL A 108 -7.68 13.25 -0.12
N HIS A 109 -8.39 14.38 -0.21
CA HIS A 109 -8.25 15.51 0.69
C HIS A 109 -9.30 15.50 1.80
N PHE A 110 -8.86 15.72 3.03
CA PHE A 110 -9.78 16.00 4.12
C PHE A 110 -10.56 17.30 3.90
N ASN A 111 -11.82 17.32 4.34
CA ASN A 111 -12.77 18.42 4.21
C ASN A 111 -13.10 18.81 2.76
N LYS A 112 -12.79 17.94 1.81
CA LYS A 112 -13.12 18.12 0.38
C LYS A 112 -13.63 16.82 -0.22
N ASP A 113 -12.82 15.76 -0.13
CA ASP A 113 -13.15 14.46 -0.69
C ASP A 113 -13.76 13.54 0.38
N ILE A 114 -13.18 13.55 1.59
CA ILE A 114 -13.67 12.86 2.79
C ILE A 114 -13.57 13.76 4.02
N ASP A 115 -14.31 13.47 5.09
CA ASP A 115 -14.05 14.05 6.41
C ASP A 115 -12.96 13.26 7.18
N PRO A 116 -12.48 13.76 8.33
CA PRO A 116 -11.49 13.03 9.13
C PRO A 116 -11.98 11.70 9.74
N ALA A 117 -13.29 11.45 9.78
CA ALA A 117 -13.88 10.18 10.18
C ALA A 117 -13.94 9.16 9.01
N GLY A 118 -13.67 9.62 7.79
CA GLY A 118 -13.68 8.82 6.56
C GLY A 118 -15.00 8.88 5.79
N GLU A 119 -15.95 9.71 6.21
CA GLU A 119 -17.21 9.89 5.47
C GLU A 119 -16.95 10.58 4.15
N VAL A 120 -17.50 10.03 3.07
CA VAL A 120 -17.32 10.57 1.72
C VAL A 120 -18.13 11.85 1.55
N LEU A 121 -17.44 12.91 1.14
CA LEU A 121 -18.03 14.24 0.92
C LEU A 121 -18.19 14.57 -0.57
N SER A 122 -17.41 13.92 -1.44
CA SER A 122 -17.38 14.20 -2.89
C SER A 122 -17.99 13.07 -3.70
N ASP A 123 -18.98 13.41 -4.54
CA ASP A 123 -19.59 12.49 -5.51
C ASP A 123 -18.60 12.00 -6.59
N GLU A 124 -17.49 12.71 -6.81
CA GLU A 124 -16.47 12.35 -7.80
C GLU A 124 -15.49 11.28 -7.30
N LEU A 125 -15.36 11.11 -5.98
CA LEU A 125 -14.33 10.26 -5.39
C LEU A 125 -14.48 8.81 -5.85
N ALA A 126 -15.71 8.31 -5.88
CA ALA A 126 -16.01 6.95 -6.33
C ALA A 126 -15.54 6.71 -7.78
N GLY A 127 -15.78 7.66 -8.68
CA GLY A 127 -15.32 7.58 -10.07
C GLY A 127 -13.80 7.52 -10.19
N LYS A 128 -13.07 8.36 -9.45
CA LYS A 128 -11.60 8.36 -9.44
C LYS A 128 -11.03 7.03 -8.95
N VAL A 129 -11.63 6.43 -7.91
CA VAL A 129 -11.21 5.12 -7.39
C VAL A 129 -11.56 3.99 -8.37
N GLN A 130 -12.71 4.06 -9.04
CA GLN A 130 -13.08 3.09 -10.08
C GLN A 130 -12.13 3.16 -11.28
N GLU A 131 -11.75 4.36 -11.73
CA GLU A 131 -10.75 4.55 -12.79
C GLU A 131 -9.38 4.00 -12.40
N LEU A 132 -8.96 4.16 -11.14
CA LEU A 132 -7.72 3.54 -10.65
C LEU A 132 -7.83 2.01 -10.69
N ALA A 133 -8.91 1.44 -10.16
CA ALA A 133 -9.12 0.00 -10.14
C ALA A 133 -9.15 -0.61 -11.54
N ALA A 134 -9.76 0.09 -12.52
CA ALA A 134 -9.82 -0.36 -13.90
C ALA A 134 -8.45 -0.45 -14.59
N LYS A 135 -7.41 0.22 -14.08
CA LYS A 135 -6.03 0.11 -14.59
C LYS A 135 -5.31 -1.15 -14.10
N LEU A 136 -5.81 -1.78 -13.04
CA LEU A 136 -5.16 -2.93 -12.40
C LEU A 136 -5.53 -4.27 -13.02
N VAL A 137 -6.61 -4.32 -13.80
CA VAL A 137 -7.14 -5.50 -14.50
C VAL A 137 -6.85 -5.48 -15.99
#